data_AF-A0A6N8ES74-F1
#
_entry.id   AF-A0A6N8ES74-F1
#
_cell.length_a   1.000
_cell.length_b   1.000
_cell.length_c   1.000
_cell.angle_alpha   90.00
_cell.angle_beta   90.00
_cell.angle_gamma   90.00
#
_symmetry.space_group_name_H-M   'P 1'
#
loop_
_entity.id
_entity.type
_entity.pdbx_description
1 polymer ?
#
loop_
_entity_poly.entity_id
_entity_poly.type
_entity_poly.pdbx_seq_one_letter_code
_entity_poly.pdbx_strand_id
1 'polypeptide(L)'
;MRLTRKAAIPALKLQKLCLLLICMTVFVSAGWLGPERRASAAGELKPFPQQVSYPGIIKPNHVTQTEMNQAVAEYYDYWKAKYLKHDLKSLPGGYYVKGDITGDPDGFTALGSSEGQGYGMIITALMAGYDPDARTIYDGLFKTARAYKSSGNPNLMGWVVADDPAAQGHFGSATDGDLDIAYSLILAHNQWGSGGPVNYLQEAKKMITDGIKTSYVTKTYRLNLGDWDSKDALNTRPSDWMFSHLRAFYEVTEDETWIHVIDSLYNVYRQFSEAYSPNTGLISDFVVGNPPKPAPEWYLDEFKETNLYYYNASRVPLRVVMDYALYGDTRGKAITDKLAAWIQSKTGGSPAGIKNGYKLDGSAVGDYATAVFAAPLISAGTASSANQAWVNAGWDWMIHQKEDYFSDTYNLLNMLFLSGNWWKPEAQTVPPSTPNLALNKPAVSSSVEGVGFEPAQAVDGNQMTRWASREGSDPEWIYVDLGSVRQITGIKLRWEDAYATQYKIQVSTDNGDPEHWTDVYTATSGDGGVDEIPLDSKPARYVRMYGIERGTPYGYSLYEFEVAGQ
;
A
#
# COMPACT_ATOMS: atom_id res chain seq x y z
N MET A 1 -81.91 -12.30 -27.89
CA MET A 1 -82.80 -12.16 -26.72
C MET A 1 -82.23 -11.04 -25.83
N ARG A 2 -82.93 -9.88 -25.79
CA ARG A 2 -82.96 -8.75 -24.81
C ARG A 2 -81.71 -8.40 -23.96
N LEU A 3 -81.40 -7.16 -23.56
CA LEU A 3 -81.66 -5.75 -23.91
C LEU A 3 -80.91 -4.93 -22.83
N THR A 4 -80.24 -3.86 -23.24
CA THR A 4 -79.75 -2.65 -22.51
C THR A 4 -80.43 -2.23 -21.19
N ARG A 5 -79.71 -1.56 -20.25
CA ARG A 5 -79.80 -0.09 -19.94
C ARG A 5 -79.06 0.37 -18.67
N LYS A 6 -78.61 1.64 -18.75
CA LYS A 6 -78.06 2.57 -17.73
C LYS A 6 -79.12 3.10 -16.75
N ALA A 7 -78.66 3.62 -15.58
CA ALA A 7 -79.00 4.89 -14.87
C ALA A 7 -78.73 4.70 -13.34
N ALA A 8 -78.40 5.67 -12.47
CA ALA A 8 -78.51 7.12 -12.45
C ALA A 8 -77.54 7.76 -11.41
N ILE A 9 -77.35 9.08 -11.54
CA ILE A 9 -76.69 10.03 -10.60
C ILE A 9 -77.74 10.54 -9.58
N PRO A 10 -77.33 11.10 -8.42
CA PRO A 10 -77.70 12.50 -8.17
C PRO A 10 -76.55 13.36 -7.63
N ALA A 11 -76.63 14.64 -7.99
CA ALA A 11 -75.75 15.73 -7.61
C ALA A 11 -76.27 16.46 -6.37
N LEU A 12 -75.36 17.06 -5.58
CA LEU A 12 -75.66 18.24 -4.76
C LEU A 12 -74.57 19.30 -4.99
N LYS A 13 -75.00 20.57 -5.00
CA LYS A 13 -74.31 21.76 -5.50
C LYS A 13 -74.23 22.82 -4.38
N LEU A 14 -73.32 23.78 -4.56
CA LEU A 14 -73.11 25.07 -3.85
C LEU A 14 -72.27 24.98 -2.55
N GLN A 15 -71.32 25.88 -2.25
CA GLN A 15 -71.19 27.29 -2.64
C GLN A 15 -69.73 27.79 -2.49
N LYS A 16 -69.44 28.89 -3.21
CA LYS A 16 -68.15 29.56 -3.40
C LYS A 16 -67.63 30.29 -2.16
N LEU A 17 -66.31 30.34 -2.00
CA LEU A 17 -65.61 31.54 -1.53
C LEU A 17 -64.37 31.78 -2.41
N CYS A 18 -64.36 32.90 -3.13
CA CYS A 18 -63.21 33.42 -3.85
C CYS A 18 -62.38 34.30 -2.91
N LEU A 19 -61.07 34.09 -2.85
CA LEU A 19 -60.12 35.18 -2.69
C LEU A 19 -58.95 34.96 -3.65
N LEU A 20 -58.70 35.97 -4.48
CA LEU A 20 -57.72 36.03 -5.54
C LEU A 20 -56.34 36.34 -4.95
N LEU A 21 -55.29 35.58 -5.29
CA LEU A 21 -53.94 36.12 -5.33
C LEU A 21 -53.13 35.46 -6.45
N ILE A 22 -52.54 36.31 -7.27
CA ILE A 22 -51.85 36.04 -8.52
C ILE A 22 -50.53 35.31 -8.24
N CYS A 23 -50.30 34.16 -8.87
CA CYS A 23 -48.94 33.59 -9.02
C CYS A 23 -48.74 33.05 -10.43
N MET A 24 -47.69 33.56 -11.06
CA MET A 24 -47.15 33.17 -12.36
C MET A 24 -46.98 31.65 -12.49
N THR A 25 -47.40 31.11 -13.63
CA THR A 25 -46.97 29.81 -14.12
C THR A 25 -45.49 29.85 -14.46
N VAL A 26 -44.66 29.15 -13.67
CA VAL A 26 -43.33 28.69 -14.07
C VAL A 26 -43.44 27.20 -14.37
N PHE A 27 -43.13 26.82 -15.60
CA PHE A 27 -42.88 25.43 -15.98
C PHE A 27 -41.72 24.89 -15.15
N VAL A 28 -41.98 23.91 -14.27
CA VAL A 28 -40.92 23.09 -13.67
C VAL A 28 -40.80 21.85 -14.52
N SER A 29 -39.69 21.76 -15.24
CA SER A 29 -39.19 20.53 -15.85
C SER A 29 -39.03 19.46 -14.76
N ALA A 30 -39.52 18.25 -15.03
CA ALA A 30 -39.22 17.09 -14.21
C ALA A 30 -37.71 16.80 -14.31
N GLY A 31 -36.97 17.28 -13.31
CA GLY A 31 -35.57 16.91 -13.12
C GLY A 31 -35.48 15.44 -12.74
N TRP A 32 -34.65 14.72 -13.48
CA TRP A 32 -34.11 13.42 -13.09
C TRP A 32 -33.54 13.54 -11.67
N LEU A 33 -34.13 12.82 -10.71
CA LEU A 33 -33.51 12.61 -9.40
C LEU A 33 -32.35 11.64 -9.63
N GLY A 34 -31.13 12.15 -9.67
CA GLY A 34 -29.92 11.34 -9.58
C GLY A 34 -29.91 10.54 -8.26
N PRO A 35 -29.09 9.48 -8.16
CA PRO A 35 -29.02 8.67 -6.96
C PRO A 35 -28.69 9.55 -5.75
N GLU A 36 -29.52 9.45 -4.70
CA GLU A 36 -29.29 10.12 -3.42
C GLU A 36 -27.89 9.74 -2.92
N ARG A 37 -27.04 10.73 -2.66
CA ARG A 37 -25.79 10.52 -1.92
C ARG A 37 -26.16 9.91 -0.58
N ARG A 38 -25.91 8.62 -0.39
CA ARG A 38 -25.87 8.02 0.94
C ARG A 38 -24.80 8.78 1.71
N ALA A 39 -25.20 9.42 2.82
CA ALA A 39 -24.26 10.11 3.70
C ALA A 39 -23.20 9.10 4.16
N SER A 40 -21.92 9.50 4.15
CA SER A 40 -20.85 8.64 4.69
C SER A 40 -21.18 8.30 6.14
N ALA A 41 -20.71 7.14 6.60
CA ALA A 41 -20.69 6.89 8.03
C ALA A 41 -19.85 7.98 8.72
N ALA A 42 -20.16 8.27 9.99
CA ALA A 42 -19.39 9.22 10.75
C ALA A 42 -18.05 8.58 11.14
N GLY A 43 -16.96 8.89 10.43
CA GLY A 43 -15.60 8.52 10.86
C GLY A 43 -14.56 8.17 9.78
N GLU A 44 -14.92 8.03 8.51
CA GLU A 44 -13.93 7.79 7.43
C GLU A 44 -13.07 9.03 7.14
N LEU A 45 -11.74 8.85 7.14
CA LEU A 45 -10.75 9.90 6.82
C LEU A 45 -10.40 9.95 5.34
N LYS A 46 -10.58 8.84 4.62
CA LYS A 46 -10.32 8.66 3.18
C LYS A 46 -11.56 8.06 2.48
N PRO A 47 -12.75 8.67 2.58
CA PRO A 47 -13.98 8.09 2.03
C PRO A 47 -13.93 7.95 0.51
N PHE A 48 -14.44 6.86 -0.04
CA PHE A 48 -14.67 6.71 -1.47
C PHE A 48 -15.69 7.75 -1.97
N PRO A 49 -15.46 8.38 -3.14
CA PRO A 49 -14.28 8.27 -3.98
C PRO A 49 -13.17 9.25 -3.55
N GLN A 50 -11.92 8.78 -3.50
CA GLN A 50 -10.75 9.64 -3.29
C GLN A 50 -10.22 10.25 -4.60
N GLN A 51 -10.45 9.59 -5.74
CA GLN A 51 -10.22 10.11 -7.10
C GLN A 51 -8.87 10.84 -7.30
N VAL A 52 -7.81 10.34 -6.68
CA VAL A 52 -6.47 10.94 -6.68
C VAL A 52 -5.90 11.03 -8.10
N SER A 53 -5.04 12.01 -8.32
CA SER A 53 -4.27 12.15 -9.56
C SER A 53 -2.82 11.74 -9.26
N TYR A 54 -2.40 10.58 -9.78
CA TYR A 54 -1.02 10.15 -9.65
C TYR A 54 -0.12 10.91 -10.65
N PRO A 55 1.05 11.41 -10.23
CA PRO A 55 2.00 12.04 -11.15
C PRO A 55 2.40 11.09 -12.29
N GLY A 56 2.29 11.56 -13.53
CA GLY A 56 2.72 10.79 -14.71
C GLY A 56 1.79 9.64 -15.14
N ILE A 57 0.65 9.44 -14.48
CA ILE A 57 -0.35 8.42 -14.82
C ILE A 57 -1.58 9.05 -15.46
N ILE A 58 -2.06 8.48 -16.56
CA ILE A 58 -3.32 8.85 -17.19
C ILE A 58 -4.49 8.02 -16.67
N LYS A 59 -5.69 8.60 -16.70
CA LYS A 59 -6.97 7.92 -16.46
C LYS A 59 -7.73 7.77 -17.78
N PRO A 60 -8.77 6.92 -17.84
CA PRO A 60 -9.77 7.03 -18.90
C PRO A 60 -10.29 8.46 -19.00
N ASN A 61 -10.23 9.06 -20.19
CA ASN A 61 -10.57 10.47 -20.40
C ASN A 61 -11.76 10.69 -21.36
N HIS A 62 -12.35 9.60 -21.85
CA HIS A 62 -13.56 9.59 -22.68
C HIS A 62 -14.85 9.48 -21.84
N VAL A 63 -14.72 9.22 -20.54
CA VAL A 63 -15.77 9.25 -19.52
C VAL A 63 -15.39 10.23 -18.41
N THR A 64 -16.39 10.75 -17.71
CA THR A 64 -16.18 11.63 -16.56
C THR A 64 -15.70 10.86 -15.33
N GLN A 65 -15.04 11.55 -14.40
CA GLN A 65 -14.67 10.95 -13.11
C GLN A 65 -15.88 10.43 -12.32
N THR A 66 -17.04 11.08 -12.45
CA THR A 66 -18.28 10.62 -11.79
C THR A 66 -18.76 9.29 -12.37
N GLU A 67 -18.74 9.13 -13.69
CA GLU A 67 -19.07 7.86 -14.35
C GLU A 67 -18.08 6.75 -13.96
N MET A 68 -16.79 7.07 -13.86
CA MET A 68 -15.79 6.10 -13.37
C MET A 68 -16.08 5.65 -11.94
N ASN A 69 -16.37 6.59 -11.04
CA ASN A 69 -16.69 6.28 -9.64
C ASN A 69 -17.98 5.45 -9.53
N GLN A 70 -18.99 5.76 -10.34
CA GLN A 70 -20.25 5.00 -10.39
C GLN A 70 -20.02 3.56 -10.86
N ALA A 71 -19.24 3.36 -11.93
CA ALA A 71 -18.93 2.02 -12.43
C ALA A 71 -18.15 1.17 -11.39
N VAL A 72 -17.21 1.78 -10.65
CA VAL A 72 -16.51 1.10 -9.54
C VAL A 72 -17.49 0.70 -8.44
N ALA A 73 -18.38 1.60 -8.03
CA ALA A 73 -19.37 1.33 -7.00
C ALA A 73 -20.32 0.18 -7.39
N GLU A 74 -20.83 0.19 -8.63
CA GLU A 74 -21.70 -0.88 -9.16
C GLU A 74 -20.97 -2.23 -9.27
N TYR A 75 -19.70 -2.20 -9.67
CA TYR A 75 -18.88 -3.41 -9.74
C TYR A 75 -18.59 -3.96 -8.33
N TYR A 76 -18.31 -3.08 -7.37
CA TYR A 76 -18.15 -3.43 -5.96
C TYR A 76 -19.41 -4.07 -5.38
N ASP A 77 -20.59 -3.51 -5.62
CA ASP A 77 -21.86 -4.08 -5.12
C ASP A 77 -22.08 -5.50 -5.66
N TYR A 78 -21.80 -5.71 -6.95
CA TYR A 78 -21.81 -7.03 -7.56
C TYR A 78 -20.79 -7.98 -6.91
N TRP A 79 -19.54 -7.54 -6.76
CA TRP A 79 -18.46 -8.33 -6.16
C TRP A 79 -18.79 -8.70 -4.72
N LYS A 80 -19.23 -7.74 -3.91
CA LYS A 80 -19.63 -7.92 -2.50
C LYS A 80 -20.75 -8.95 -2.39
N ALA A 81 -21.80 -8.83 -3.20
CA ALA A 81 -22.91 -9.78 -3.17
C ALA A 81 -22.49 -11.21 -3.54
N LYS A 82 -21.59 -11.36 -4.53
CA LYS A 82 -21.18 -12.67 -5.04
C LYS A 82 -20.13 -13.33 -4.14
N TYR A 83 -19.10 -12.62 -3.71
CA TYR A 83 -17.90 -13.19 -3.12
C TYR A 83 -17.72 -12.94 -1.64
N LEU A 84 -18.18 -11.80 -1.09
CA LEU A 84 -18.05 -11.57 0.35
C LEU A 84 -19.06 -12.42 1.13
N LYS A 85 -18.56 -13.16 2.13
CA LYS A 85 -19.34 -14.08 2.98
C LYS A 85 -19.02 -13.88 4.45
N HIS A 86 -19.94 -14.31 5.31
CA HIS A 86 -19.85 -14.17 6.78
C HIS A 86 -20.60 -15.30 7.52
N ASP A 87 -20.73 -16.45 6.87
CA ASP A 87 -21.54 -17.59 7.28
C ASP A 87 -20.70 -18.75 7.88
N LEU A 88 -19.46 -18.46 8.30
CA LEU A 88 -18.61 -19.41 9.02
C LEU A 88 -19.21 -19.74 10.39
N LYS A 89 -19.74 -20.94 10.56
CA LYS A 89 -20.28 -21.42 11.85
C LYS A 89 -19.17 -21.58 12.89
N SER A 90 -17.98 -21.96 12.45
CA SER A 90 -16.77 -22.11 13.26
C SER A 90 -16.20 -20.78 13.76
N LEU A 91 -16.60 -19.64 13.16
CA LEU A 91 -16.13 -18.31 13.55
C LEU A 91 -17.21 -17.22 13.38
N PRO A 92 -18.20 -17.14 14.30
CA PRO A 92 -19.25 -16.13 14.21
C PRO A 92 -18.71 -14.70 14.14
N GLY A 93 -19.22 -13.91 13.18
CA GLY A 93 -18.77 -12.55 12.90
C GLY A 93 -17.47 -12.45 12.11
N GLY A 94 -16.85 -13.58 11.73
CA GLY A 94 -15.79 -13.62 10.75
C GLY A 94 -16.34 -13.46 9.33
N TYR A 95 -15.63 -12.70 8.51
CA TYR A 95 -15.90 -12.57 7.09
C TYR A 95 -14.79 -13.23 6.28
N TYR A 96 -15.12 -13.70 5.09
CA TYR A 96 -14.13 -14.21 4.13
C TYR A 96 -14.55 -13.91 2.70
N VAL A 97 -13.60 -14.00 1.78
CA VAL A 97 -13.89 -13.93 0.34
C VAL A 97 -13.98 -15.33 -0.22
N LYS A 98 -15.16 -15.66 -0.76
CA LYS A 98 -15.41 -16.94 -1.42
C LYS A 98 -14.68 -16.99 -2.75
N GLY A 99 -13.84 -17.99 -2.93
CA GLY A 99 -13.08 -18.20 -4.15
C GLY A 99 -12.66 -19.65 -4.30
N ASP A 100 -12.40 -20.04 -5.54
CA ASP A 100 -11.72 -21.31 -5.82
C ASP A 100 -10.26 -21.20 -5.38
N ILE A 101 -9.67 -22.31 -4.95
CA ILE A 101 -8.27 -22.39 -4.56
C ILE A 101 -7.52 -23.37 -5.46
N THR A 102 -6.22 -23.14 -5.61
CA THR A 102 -5.29 -24.09 -6.23
C THR A 102 -4.44 -24.71 -5.12
N GLY A 103 -4.41 -26.05 -5.05
CA GLY A 103 -3.69 -26.79 -4.02
C GLY A 103 -4.58 -27.75 -3.22
N ASP A 104 -3.96 -28.66 -2.48
CA ASP A 104 -4.67 -29.64 -1.65
C ASP A 104 -5.09 -29.00 -0.31
N PRO A 105 -6.40 -28.92 0.01
CA PRO A 105 -6.88 -28.40 1.27
C PRO A 105 -6.82 -29.41 2.42
N ASP A 106 -5.97 -30.45 2.34
CA ASP A 106 -5.77 -31.47 3.39
C ASP A 106 -7.07 -32.12 3.87
N GLY A 107 -7.98 -32.39 2.92
CA GLY A 107 -9.29 -32.99 3.19
C GLY A 107 -10.36 -32.03 3.74
N PHE A 108 -10.04 -30.75 3.95
CA PHE A 108 -11.01 -29.72 4.28
C PHE A 108 -11.78 -29.25 3.04
N THR A 109 -13.00 -28.77 3.23
CA THR A 109 -13.72 -28.05 2.17
C THR A 109 -13.28 -26.59 2.16
N ALA A 110 -12.35 -26.26 1.27
CA ALA A 110 -11.90 -24.88 1.10
C ALA A 110 -13.04 -23.98 0.60
N LEU A 111 -13.19 -22.83 1.25
CA LEU A 111 -14.19 -21.82 0.94
C LEU A 111 -13.56 -20.55 0.38
N GLY A 112 -12.31 -20.28 0.72
CA GLY A 112 -11.52 -19.14 0.26
C GLY A 112 -10.05 -19.30 0.69
N SER A 113 -9.23 -18.30 0.39
CA SER A 113 -7.80 -18.30 0.67
C SER A 113 -7.32 -17.02 1.33
N SER A 114 -6.08 -17.01 1.84
CA SER A 114 -5.43 -15.78 2.32
C SER A 114 -5.23 -14.75 1.20
N GLU A 115 -5.04 -15.17 -0.05
CA GLU A 115 -5.03 -14.29 -1.24
C GLU A 115 -6.35 -13.51 -1.35
N GLY A 116 -7.47 -14.23 -1.39
CA GLY A 116 -8.80 -13.61 -1.46
C GLY A 116 -9.10 -12.76 -0.24
N GLN A 117 -8.62 -13.17 0.94
CA GLN A 117 -8.73 -12.39 2.16
C GLN A 117 -8.03 -11.04 2.04
N GLY A 118 -6.77 -11.03 1.57
CA GLY A 118 -6.00 -9.81 1.33
C GLY A 118 -6.69 -8.88 0.34
N TYR A 119 -7.16 -9.41 -0.80
CA TYR A 119 -7.91 -8.62 -1.78
C TYR A 119 -9.17 -8.00 -1.17
N GLY A 120 -9.96 -8.81 -0.46
CA GLY A 120 -11.20 -8.35 0.17
C GLY A 120 -10.95 -7.25 1.21
N MET A 121 -9.88 -7.35 1.99
CA MET A 121 -9.53 -6.34 2.98
C MET A 121 -9.12 -5.02 2.31
N ILE A 122 -8.30 -5.06 1.25
CA ILE A 122 -7.95 -3.86 0.47
C ILE A 122 -9.21 -3.21 -0.12
N ILE A 123 -10.03 -4.00 -0.84
CA ILE A 123 -11.26 -3.49 -1.48
C ILE A 123 -12.17 -2.85 -0.44
N THR A 124 -12.38 -3.50 0.71
CA THR A 124 -13.26 -2.99 1.75
C THR A 124 -12.76 -1.67 2.35
N ALA A 125 -11.46 -1.54 2.61
CA ALA A 125 -10.88 -0.30 3.12
C ALA A 125 -10.98 0.86 2.10
N LEU A 126 -10.80 0.56 0.81
CA LEU A 126 -10.88 1.55 -0.27
C LEU A 126 -12.32 1.98 -0.60
N MET A 127 -13.31 1.11 -0.36
CA MET A 127 -14.73 1.38 -0.60
C MET A 127 -15.47 1.97 0.61
N ALA A 128 -14.80 2.11 1.76
CA ALA A 128 -15.35 2.79 2.92
C ALA A 128 -15.78 4.22 2.57
N GLY A 129 -16.90 4.67 3.12
CA GLY A 129 -17.54 5.95 2.76
C GLY A 129 -18.61 5.80 1.67
N TYR A 130 -18.46 4.84 0.74
CA TYR A 130 -19.56 4.37 -0.09
C TYR A 130 -20.35 3.26 0.61
N ASP A 131 -19.64 2.24 1.10
CA ASP A 131 -20.24 1.17 1.89
C ASP A 131 -20.30 1.56 3.37
N PRO A 132 -21.49 1.80 3.94
CA PRO A 132 -21.62 2.17 5.35
C PRO A 132 -21.20 1.05 6.31
N ASP A 133 -21.15 -0.21 5.84
CA ASP A 133 -20.74 -1.36 6.64
C ASP A 133 -19.24 -1.70 6.52
N ALA A 134 -18.47 -0.89 5.77
CA ALA A 134 -17.09 -1.21 5.40
C ALA A 134 -16.21 -1.52 6.61
N ARG A 135 -16.27 -0.72 7.68
CA ARG A 135 -15.46 -0.97 8.88
C ARG A 135 -15.83 -2.29 9.57
N THR A 136 -17.12 -2.58 9.69
CA THR A 136 -17.61 -3.84 10.29
C THR A 136 -17.16 -5.05 9.47
N ILE A 137 -17.27 -4.96 8.15
CA ILE A 137 -16.81 -6.00 7.24
C ILE A 137 -15.29 -6.18 7.35
N TYR A 138 -14.54 -5.07 7.35
CA TYR A 138 -13.09 -5.08 7.44
C TYR A 138 -12.61 -5.73 8.74
N ASP A 139 -13.18 -5.33 9.89
CA ASP A 139 -12.86 -5.92 11.19
C ASP A 139 -13.22 -7.41 11.24
N GLY A 140 -14.31 -7.81 10.58
CA GLY A 140 -14.71 -9.21 10.41
C GLY A 140 -13.77 -10.02 9.52
N LEU A 141 -13.26 -9.44 8.42
CA LEU A 141 -12.24 -10.04 7.57
C LEU A 141 -10.93 -10.20 8.35
N PHE A 142 -10.52 -9.17 9.09
CA PHE A 142 -9.33 -9.23 9.93
C PHE A 142 -9.46 -10.28 11.04
N LYS A 143 -10.64 -10.40 11.66
CA LYS A 143 -10.93 -11.46 12.63
C LYS A 143 -10.68 -12.85 12.05
N THR A 144 -11.14 -13.11 10.82
CA THR A 144 -10.86 -14.37 10.12
C THR A 144 -9.37 -14.54 9.86
N ALA A 145 -8.67 -13.52 9.35
CA ALA A 145 -7.24 -13.60 9.10
C ALA A 145 -6.43 -13.96 10.37
N ARG A 146 -6.82 -13.43 11.53
CA ARG A 146 -6.17 -13.76 12.82
C ARG A 146 -6.58 -15.13 13.38
N ALA A 147 -7.80 -15.58 13.16
CA ALA A 147 -8.27 -16.89 13.63
C ALA A 147 -7.62 -18.02 12.81
N TYR A 148 -7.61 -17.89 11.49
CA TYR A 148 -6.91 -18.77 10.57
C TYR A 148 -5.44 -18.36 10.44
N LYS A 149 -4.75 -18.15 11.57
CA LYS A 149 -3.30 -17.88 11.58
C LYS A 149 -2.52 -19.04 10.96
N SER A 150 -1.33 -18.78 10.45
CA SER A 150 -0.48 -19.83 9.90
C SER A 150 0.01 -20.79 11.00
N SER A 151 0.15 -22.07 10.65
CA SER A 151 0.78 -23.08 11.50
C SER A 151 2.30 -22.92 11.60
N GLY A 152 2.93 -22.23 10.64
CA GLY A 152 4.35 -21.88 10.68
C GLY A 152 4.62 -20.65 11.57
N ASN A 153 4.16 -19.48 11.12
CA ASN A 153 4.31 -18.22 11.85
C ASN A 153 2.93 -17.65 12.27
N PRO A 154 2.62 -17.56 13.57
CA PRO A 154 1.30 -17.12 14.04
C PRO A 154 1.00 -15.63 13.80
N ASN A 155 1.96 -14.85 13.29
CA ASN A 155 1.74 -13.48 12.85
C ASN A 155 1.17 -13.41 11.43
N LEU A 156 1.22 -14.50 10.67
CA LEU A 156 0.73 -14.65 9.30
C LEU A 156 -0.58 -15.42 9.27
N MET A 157 -1.23 -15.48 8.11
CA MET A 157 -2.47 -16.20 7.85
C MET A 157 -2.20 -17.53 7.16
N GLY A 158 -2.87 -18.59 7.60
CA GLY A 158 -2.93 -19.87 6.92
C GLY A 158 -3.65 -19.73 5.59
N TRP A 159 -3.14 -20.35 4.53
CA TRP A 159 -3.55 -20.05 3.16
C TRP A 159 -4.98 -20.49 2.81
N VAL A 160 -5.62 -21.35 3.61
CA VAL A 160 -7.00 -21.86 3.40
C VAL A 160 -7.94 -21.37 4.50
N VAL A 161 -9.13 -20.92 4.07
CA VAL A 161 -10.30 -20.72 4.93
C VAL A 161 -11.30 -21.86 4.70
N ALA A 162 -11.62 -22.61 5.75
CA ALA A 162 -12.62 -23.67 5.74
C ALA A 162 -13.50 -23.59 7.00
N ASP A 163 -14.80 -23.88 6.90
CA ASP A 163 -15.73 -23.78 8.02
C ASP A 163 -15.64 -24.97 9.00
N ASP A 164 -14.47 -25.15 9.60
CA ASP A 164 -14.16 -26.16 10.60
C ASP A 164 -13.20 -25.56 11.64
N PRO A 165 -13.47 -25.65 12.96
CA PRO A 165 -12.54 -25.19 13.99
C PRO A 165 -11.15 -25.83 13.89
N ALA A 166 -11.02 -27.06 13.37
CA ALA A 166 -9.75 -27.74 13.18
C ALA A 166 -8.90 -27.14 12.05
N ALA A 167 -9.49 -26.37 11.14
CA ALA A 167 -8.76 -25.65 10.09
C ALA A 167 -8.08 -24.36 10.60
N GLN A 168 -8.56 -23.80 11.72
CA GLN A 168 -8.03 -22.56 12.29
C GLN A 168 -6.65 -22.81 12.92
N GLY A 169 -5.58 -22.32 12.28
CA GLY A 169 -4.21 -22.60 12.72
C GLY A 169 -3.58 -23.85 12.09
N HIS A 170 -4.22 -24.46 11.08
CA HIS A 170 -3.76 -25.71 10.48
C HIS A 170 -2.74 -25.51 9.35
N PHE A 171 -3.05 -24.59 8.43
CA PHE A 171 -2.30 -24.41 7.18
C PHE A 171 -1.09 -23.49 7.35
N GLY A 172 -0.04 -23.74 6.57
CA GLY A 172 1.04 -22.76 6.36
C GLY A 172 0.53 -21.51 5.63
N SER A 173 1.39 -20.53 5.41
CA SER A 173 1.03 -19.25 4.76
C SER A 173 1.36 -19.19 3.27
N ALA A 174 0.85 -18.14 2.61
CA ALA A 174 1.20 -17.77 1.24
C ALA A 174 1.56 -16.28 1.20
N THR A 175 2.75 -15.97 0.68
CA THR A 175 3.36 -14.64 0.78
C THR A 175 2.48 -13.51 0.28
N ASP A 176 1.81 -13.67 -0.87
CA ASP A 176 0.95 -12.64 -1.45
C ASP A 176 -0.28 -12.30 -0.60
N GLY A 177 -0.93 -13.32 -0.03
CA GLY A 177 -2.07 -13.09 0.87
C GLY A 177 -1.67 -12.23 2.07
N ASP A 178 -0.55 -12.55 2.71
CA ASP A 178 -0.07 -11.80 3.86
C ASP A 178 0.45 -10.39 3.51
N LEU A 179 1.05 -10.20 2.32
CA LEU A 179 1.43 -8.87 1.83
C LEU A 179 0.21 -7.95 1.67
N ASP A 180 -0.86 -8.45 1.03
CA ASP A 180 -2.09 -7.66 0.85
C ASP A 180 -2.81 -7.43 2.19
N ILE A 181 -2.86 -8.41 3.10
CA ILE A 181 -3.46 -8.25 4.44
C ILE A 181 -2.70 -7.17 5.22
N ALA A 182 -1.38 -7.25 5.29
CA ALA A 182 -0.55 -6.27 6.00
C ALA A 182 -0.69 -4.86 5.42
N TYR A 183 -0.67 -4.73 4.09
CA TYR A 183 -0.89 -3.45 3.43
C TYR A 183 -2.29 -2.89 3.70
N SER A 184 -3.32 -3.74 3.70
CA SER A 184 -4.67 -3.32 4.01
C SER A 184 -4.81 -2.77 5.43
N LEU A 185 -4.01 -3.25 6.40
CA LEU A 185 -4.02 -2.74 7.78
C LEU A 185 -3.44 -1.32 7.84
N ILE A 186 -2.48 -1.00 6.98
CA ILE A 186 -1.99 0.38 6.80
C ILE A 186 -3.11 1.25 6.20
N LEU A 187 -3.86 0.75 5.22
CA LEU A 187 -5.04 1.45 4.70
C LEU A 187 -6.08 1.66 5.81
N ALA A 188 -6.40 0.64 6.60
CA ALA A 188 -7.38 0.74 7.69
C ALA A 188 -6.97 1.76 8.76
N HIS A 189 -5.67 1.82 9.11
CA HIS A 189 -5.13 2.87 9.97
C HIS A 189 -5.39 4.27 9.38
N ASN A 190 -5.08 4.48 8.10
CA ASN A 190 -5.29 5.75 7.41
C ASN A 190 -6.78 6.10 7.21
N GLN A 191 -7.65 5.09 7.16
CA GLN A 191 -9.09 5.25 6.92
C GLN A 191 -9.85 5.56 8.21
N TRP A 192 -9.56 4.83 9.30
CA TRP A 192 -10.37 4.86 10.53
C TRP A 192 -9.58 5.20 11.81
N GLY A 193 -8.26 5.36 11.70
CA GLY A 193 -7.36 5.49 12.85
C GLY A 193 -7.22 4.20 13.66
N SER A 194 -6.26 4.17 14.59
CA SER A 194 -5.95 2.98 15.41
C SER A 194 -6.40 3.08 16.87
N GLY A 195 -7.24 4.08 17.21
CA GLY A 195 -7.76 4.26 18.57
C GLY A 195 -8.99 3.40 18.91
N GLY A 196 -9.47 2.59 17.96
CA GLY A 196 -10.64 1.74 18.11
C GLY A 196 -10.34 0.36 18.71
N PRO A 197 -11.28 -0.59 18.62
CA PRO A 197 -11.12 -1.96 19.15
C PRO A 197 -9.97 -2.74 18.50
N VAL A 198 -9.63 -2.43 17.25
CA VAL A 198 -8.48 -2.97 16.54
C VAL A 198 -7.47 -1.84 16.37
N ASN A 199 -6.24 -2.06 16.86
CA ASN A 199 -5.12 -1.16 16.60
C ASN A 199 -4.47 -1.56 15.26
N TYR A 200 -5.05 -1.10 14.15
CA TYR A 200 -4.64 -1.52 12.80
C TYR A 200 -3.14 -1.28 12.54
N LEU A 201 -2.59 -0.15 12.99
CA LEU A 201 -1.18 0.18 12.80
C LEU A 201 -0.26 -0.78 13.56
N GLN A 202 -0.60 -1.12 14.81
CA GLN A 202 0.18 -2.09 15.58
C GLN A 202 0.11 -3.48 14.96
N GLU A 203 -1.06 -3.90 14.50
CA GLU A 203 -1.24 -5.18 13.80
C GLU A 203 -0.48 -5.21 12.46
N ALA A 204 -0.48 -4.09 11.70
CA ALA A 204 0.32 -3.95 10.49
C ALA A 204 1.81 -4.12 10.80
N LYS A 205 2.36 -3.32 11.72
CA LYS A 205 3.79 -3.40 12.10
C LYS A 205 4.19 -4.79 12.56
N LYS A 206 3.34 -5.44 13.37
CA LYS A 206 3.58 -6.79 13.86
C LYS A 206 3.59 -7.82 12.72
N MET A 207 2.62 -7.78 11.82
CA MET A 207 2.57 -8.69 10.67
C MET A 207 3.74 -8.45 9.71
N ILE A 208 4.10 -7.19 9.45
CA ILE A 208 5.21 -6.80 8.58
C ILE A 208 6.55 -7.28 9.16
N THR A 209 6.84 -6.96 10.41
CA THR A 209 8.15 -7.22 11.03
C THR A 209 8.27 -8.66 11.54
N ASP A 210 7.31 -9.11 12.35
CA ASP A 210 7.39 -10.41 13.03
C ASP A 210 6.83 -11.56 12.18
N GLY A 211 6.11 -11.23 11.09
CA GLY A 211 5.58 -12.16 10.10
C GLY A 211 6.41 -12.16 8.81
N ILE A 212 6.13 -11.18 7.94
CA ILE A 212 6.59 -11.13 6.55
C ILE A 212 8.11 -11.04 6.46
N LYS A 213 8.75 -10.11 7.20
CA LYS A 213 10.22 -9.98 7.21
C LYS A 213 10.87 -11.27 7.73
N THR A 214 10.41 -11.76 8.88
CA THR A 214 10.97 -12.95 9.52
C THR A 214 10.79 -14.21 8.67
N SER A 215 9.64 -14.41 8.01
CA SER A 215 9.36 -15.63 7.25
C SER A 215 9.75 -15.54 5.78
N TYR A 216 9.51 -14.42 5.09
CA TYR A 216 9.56 -14.37 3.61
C TYR A 216 10.77 -13.70 3.01
N VAL A 217 11.33 -12.69 3.69
CA VAL A 217 12.48 -11.94 3.16
C VAL A 217 13.74 -12.79 3.22
N THR A 218 14.19 -13.34 2.10
CA THR A 218 15.33 -14.26 2.06
C THR A 218 16.65 -13.53 2.33
N LYS A 219 17.72 -14.27 2.61
CA LYS A 219 19.07 -13.69 2.82
C LYS A 219 19.62 -12.94 1.60
N THR A 220 19.02 -13.15 0.43
CA THR A 220 19.36 -12.44 -0.82
C THR A 220 18.37 -11.31 -1.16
N TYR A 221 17.56 -10.90 -0.18
CA TYR A 221 16.52 -9.89 -0.32
C TYR A 221 15.50 -10.21 -1.43
N ARG A 222 15.16 -11.49 -1.61
CA ARG A 222 13.97 -11.90 -2.38
C ARG A 222 12.79 -12.15 -1.45
N LEU A 223 11.62 -12.37 -2.03
CA LEU A 223 10.46 -12.90 -1.34
C LEU A 223 10.29 -14.38 -1.71
N ASN A 224 10.30 -15.27 -0.72
CA ASN A 224 9.98 -16.68 -0.92
C ASN A 224 8.46 -16.89 -1.06
N LEU A 225 8.00 -18.15 -1.15
CA LEU A 225 6.61 -18.47 -1.49
C LEU A 225 5.65 -18.55 -0.29
N GLY A 226 6.19 -18.70 0.91
CA GLY A 226 5.44 -18.86 2.14
C GLY A 226 6.37 -19.20 3.31
N ASP A 227 5.82 -19.33 4.51
CA ASP A 227 6.59 -19.50 5.76
C ASP A 227 7.09 -20.93 5.97
N TRP A 228 6.62 -21.84 5.11
CA TRP A 228 7.12 -23.19 4.95
C TRP A 228 8.39 -23.24 4.08
N ASP A 229 8.74 -22.16 3.38
CA ASP A 229 9.87 -22.10 2.45
C ASP A 229 11.16 -21.58 3.14
N SER A 230 12.30 -21.88 2.53
CA SER A 230 13.62 -21.58 3.12
C SER A 230 13.96 -20.08 3.10
N LYS A 231 14.70 -19.62 4.11
CA LYS A 231 15.32 -18.27 4.11
C LYS A 231 16.47 -18.14 3.09
N ASP A 232 16.96 -19.26 2.57
CA ASP A 232 17.96 -19.31 1.49
C ASP A 232 17.31 -19.54 0.11
N ALA A 233 15.97 -19.53 0.04
CA ALA A 233 15.22 -19.72 -1.20
C ALA A 233 15.64 -18.72 -2.28
N LEU A 234 15.82 -19.25 -3.49
CA LEU A 234 15.97 -18.45 -4.71
C LEU A 234 14.74 -18.56 -5.62
N ASN A 235 13.80 -19.45 -5.28
CA ASN A 235 12.47 -19.49 -5.86
C ASN A 235 11.63 -18.32 -5.34
N THR A 236 10.83 -17.76 -6.22
CA THR A 236 9.97 -16.62 -5.92
C THR A 236 8.86 -16.55 -6.96
N ARG A 237 7.74 -15.93 -6.59
CA ARG A 237 6.59 -15.74 -7.46
C ARG A 237 6.48 -14.24 -7.78
N PRO A 238 6.68 -13.81 -9.04
CA PRO A 238 6.74 -12.38 -9.38
C PRO A 238 5.49 -11.56 -9.08
N SER A 239 4.31 -12.19 -9.00
CA SER A 239 3.08 -11.51 -8.57
C SER A 239 3.13 -11.00 -7.13
N ASP A 240 4.06 -11.51 -6.32
CA ASP A 240 4.27 -11.12 -4.93
C ASP A 240 5.18 -9.89 -4.83
N TRP A 241 5.75 -9.44 -5.95
CA TRP A 241 6.62 -8.27 -6.00
C TRP A 241 5.75 -7.00 -6.01
N MET A 242 5.03 -6.82 -4.91
CA MET A 242 4.11 -5.71 -4.65
C MET A 242 4.90 -4.47 -4.23
N PHE A 243 5.72 -3.93 -5.14
CA PHE A 243 6.70 -2.88 -4.86
C PHE A 243 6.14 -1.71 -4.04
N SER A 244 4.97 -1.20 -4.40
CA SER A 244 4.30 -0.12 -3.65
C SER A 244 3.89 -0.51 -2.21
N HIS A 245 3.58 -1.79 -1.96
CA HIS A 245 3.31 -2.30 -0.60
C HIS A 245 4.59 -2.34 0.21
N LEU A 246 5.69 -2.79 -0.39
CA LEU A 246 7.01 -2.80 0.26
C LEU A 246 7.48 -1.37 0.60
N ARG A 247 7.17 -0.39 -0.25
CA ARG A 247 7.40 1.04 0.06
C ARG A 247 6.56 1.48 1.26
N ALA A 248 5.28 1.11 1.31
CA ALA A 248 4.43 1.40 2.46
C ALA A 248 4.94 0.71 3.74
N PHE A 249 5.49 -0.49 3.63
CA PHE A 249 6.10 -1.20 4.77
C PHE A 249 7.30 -0.45 5.31
N TYR A 250 8.21 0.00 4.43
CA TYR A 250 9.28 0.92 4.80
C TYR A 250 8.75 2.16 5.52
N GLU A 251 7.77 2.84 4.92
CA GLU A 251 7.19 4.08 5.45
C GLU A 251 6.55 3.93 6.85
N VAL A 252 6.07 2.73 7.22
CA VAL A 252 5.48 2.49 8.55
C VAL A 252 6.45 1.89 9.55
N THR A 253 7.49 1.17 9.12
CA THR A 253 8.45 0.51 10.01
C THR A 253 9.80 1.21 10.11
N GLU A 254 10.12 2.12 9.18
CA GLU A 254 11.47 2.70 8.99
C GLU A 254 12.56 1.64 8.83
N ASP A 255 12.22 0.48 8.22
CA ASP A 255 13.13 -0.66 8.09
C ASP A 255 13.67 -0.76 6.66
N GLU A 256 14.95 -0.39 6.48
CA GLU A 256 15.65 -0.38 5.19
C GLU A 256 15.71 -1.75 4.49
N THR A 257 15.43 -2.85 5.21
CA THR A 257 15.27 -4.18 4.61
C THR A 257 14.32 -4.15 3.41
N TRP A 258 13.23 -3.38 3.49
CA TRP A 258 12.24 -3.29 2.42
C TRP A 258 12.79 -2.60 1.17
N ILE A 259 13.65 -1.61 1.33
CA ILE A 259 14.32 -0.93 0.21
C ILE A 259 15.28 -1.91 -0.49
N HIS A 260 16.06 -2.67 0.29
CA HIS A 260 16.92 -3.72 -0.27
C HIS A 260 16.14 -4.81 -1.02
N VAL A 261 14.95 -5.20 -0.53
CA VAL A 261 14.07 -6.13 -1.24
C VAL A 261 13.59 -5.53 -2.56
N ILE A 262 13.11 -4.28 -2.56
CA ILE A 262 12.65 -3.60 -3.78
C ILE A 262 13.76 -3.56 -4.84
N ASP A 263 14.96 -3.14 -4.46
CA ASP A 263 16.09 -3.02 -5.38
C ASP A 263 16.55 -4.38 -5.92
N SER A 264 16.59 -5.40 -5.06
CA SER A 264 16.90 -6.77 -5.45
C SER A 264 15.87 -7.32 -6.45
N LEU A 265 14.58 -7.16 -6.17
CA LEU A 265 13.50 -7.63 -7.04
C LEU A 265 13.47 -6.91 -8.38
N TYR A 266 13.70 -5.59 -8.43
CA TYR A 266 13.85 -4.88 -9.70
C TYR A 266 15.05 -5.37 -10.50
N ASN A 267 16.18 -5.65 -9.84
CA ASN A 267 17.34 -6.23 -10.52
C ASN A 267 17.08 -7.65 -11.02
N VAL A 268 16.35 -8.48 -10.26
CA VAL A 268 15.90 -9.81 -10.68
C VAL A 268 15.00 -9.70 -11.92
N TYR A 269 14.00 -8.80 -11.90
CA TYR A 269 13.13 -8.56 -13.06
C TYR A 269 13.96 -8.18 -14.30
N ARG A 270 14.88 -7.24 -14.14
CA ARG A 270 15.75 -6.76 -15.23
C ARG A 270 16.56 -7.90 -15.84
N GLN A 271 17.29 -8.65 -15.02
CA GLN A 271 18.11 -9.78 -15.50
C GLN A 271 17.26 -10.86 -16.18
N PHE A 272 16.10 -11.18 -15.59
CA PHE A 272 15.17 -12.14 -16.19
C PHE A 272 14.68 -11.64 -17.55
N SER A 273 14.19 -10.40 -17.64
CA SER A 273 13.60 -9.90 -18.87
C SER A 273 14.62 -9.70 -19.98
N GLU A 274 15.83 -9.26 -19.67
CA GLU A 274 16.94 -9.16 -20.61
C GLU A 274 17.26 -10.53 -21.25
N ALA A 275 17.20 -11.61 -20.46
CA ALA A 275 17.55 -12.95 -20.92
C ALA A 275 16.38 -13.71 -21.59
N TYR A 276 15.17 -13.61 -21.05
CA TYR A 276 14.06 -14.53 -21.39
C TYR A 276 12.85 -13.85 -22.04
N SER A 277 12.71 -12.53 -21.92
CA SER A 277 11.58 -11.78 -22.49
C SER A 277 11.97 -10.42 -23.09
N PRO A 278 13.09 -10.32 -23.86
CA PRO A 278 13.65 -9.03 -24.27
C PRO A 278 12.70 -8.21 -25.15
N ASN A 279 11.76 -8.84 -25.84
CA ASN A 279 10.81 -8.17 -26.73
C ASN A 279 9.45 -7.86 -26.09
N THR A 280 9.11 -8.52 -24.99
CA THR A 280 7.76 -8.45 -24.40
C THR A 280 7.76 -7.81 -23.02
N GLY A 281 8.83 -7.97 -22.25
CA GLY A 281 8.86 -7.56 -20.85
C GLY A 281 8.14 -8.52 -19.90
N LEU A 282 7.58 -9.63 -20.41
CA LEU A 282 6.85 -10.62 -19.62
C LEU A 282 7.74 -11.29 -18.57
N ILE A 283 7.13 -11.77 -17.51
CA ILE A 283 7.79 -12.59 -16.50
C ILE A 283 7.00 -13.88 -16.28
N SER A 284 7.67 -14.97 -15.89
CA SER A 284 7.00 -16.26 -15.65
C SER A 284 6.27 -16.29 -14.31
N ASP A 285 5.31 -17.20 -14.17
CA ASP A 285 4.57 -17.44 -12.92
C ASP A 285 5.51 -17.71 -11.75
N PHE A 286 6.56 -18.51 -11.95
CA PHE A 286 7.60 -18.71 -10.96
C PHE A 286 8.99 -18.47 -11.54
N VAL A 287 9.87 -17.88 -10.72
CA VAL A 287 11.27 -17.61 -11.04
C VAL A 287 12.14 -18.37 -10.06
N VAL A 288 13.22 -18.98 -10.55
CA VAL A 288 14.18 -19.75 -9.75
C VAL A 288 15.62 -19.35 -10.06
N GLY A 289 16.53 -19.66 -9.14
CA GLY A 289 17.97 -19.53 -9.34
C GLY A 289 18.53 -18.11 -9.31
N ASN A 290 19.86 -18.01 -9.36
CA ASN A 290 20.63 -16.77 -9.47
C ASN A 290 21.85 -17.03 -10.39
N PRO A 291 21.91 -16.50 -11.62
CA PRO A 291 20.98 -15.54 -12.23
C PRO A 291 19.54 -16.10 -12.38
N PRO A 292 18.51 -15.24 -12.36
CA PRO A 292 17.12 -15.66 -12.35
C PRO A 292 16.69 -16.23 -13.70
N LYS A 293 15.91 -17.31 -13.67
CA LYS A 293 15.37 -17.99 -14.85
C LYS A 293 13.94 -18.49 -14.60
N PRO A 294 13.16 -18.80 -15.64
CA PRO A 294 11.84 -19.42 -15.45
C PRO A 294 11.97 -20.71 -14.66
N ALA A 295 11.01 -20.97 -13.77
CA ALA A 295 10.83 -22.28 -13.17
C ALA A 295 10.60 -23.36 -14.25
N PRO A 296 10.78 -24.66 -13.97
CA PRO A 296 10.34 -25.72 -14.87
C PRO A 296 8.79 -25.74 -15.01
N GLU A 297 8.28 -26.46 -16.00
CA GLU A 297 6.85 -26.84 -16.05
C GLU A 297 6.48 -27.67 -14.82
N TRP A 298 5.22 -27.60 -14.37
CA TRP A 298 4.72 -28.32 -13.18
C TRP A 298 5.50 -28.01 -11.90
N TYR A 299 6.03 -26.79 -11.79
CA TYR A 299 6.74 -26.39 -10.58
C TYR A 299 5.77 -26.36 -9.39
N LEU A 300 6.15 -27.04 -8.30
CA LEU A 300 5.32 -27.22 -7.10
C LEU A 300 3.98 -27.90 -7.36
N ASP A 301 3.90 -28.72 -8.41
CA ASP A 301 2.69 -29.44 -8.81
C ASP A 301 1.45 -28.53 -9.02
N GLU A 302 1.64 -27.23 -9.29
CA GLU A 302 0.51 -26.30 -9.51
C GLU A 302 -0.18 -26.56 -10.86
N PHE A 303 0.53 -26.31 -11.96
CA PHE A 303 0.06 -26.56 -13.34
C PHE A 303 1.24 -26.54 -14.32
N LYS A 304 0.99 -26.95 -15.57
CA LYS A 304 2.05 -27.09 -16.58
C LYS A 304 2.75 -25.77 -16.91
N GLU A 305 2.00 -24.68 -17.02
CA GLU A 305 2.43 -23.38 -17.54
C GLU A 305 3.22 -22.53 -16.53
N THR A 306 3.72 -23.09 -15.42
CA THR A 306 4.49 -22.38 -14.37
C THR A 306 5.74 -21.65 -14.88
N ASN A 307 6.23 -22.00 -16.05
CA ASN A 307 7.37 -21.39 -16.73
C ASN A 307 6.99 -20.24 -17.69
N LEU A 308 5.70 -19.91 -17.83
CA LEU A 308 5.15 -18.93 -18.77
C LEU A 308 4.53 -17.74 -18.03
N TYR A 309 4.10 -16.70 -18.76
CA TYR A 309 3.23 -15.66 -18.23
C TYR A 309 1.80 -16.21 -18.18
N TYR A 310 1.38 -16.68 -17.01
CA TYR A 310 0.12 -17.36 -16.79
C TYR A 310 -0.63 -16.75 -15.59
N TYR A 311 -1.52 -17.49 -14.90
CA TYR A 311 -2.46 -16.89 -13.95
C TYR A 311 -1.76 -16.21 -12.77
N ASN A 312 -0.62 -16.71 -12.27
CA ASN A 312 0.11 -15.99 -11.24
C ASN A 312 0.69 -14.68 -11.81
N ALA A 313 1.48 -14.76 -12.88
CA ALA A 313 2.17 -13.60 -13.45
C ALA A 313 1.22 -12.56 -14.06
N SER A 314 -0.02 -12.93 -14.39
CA SER A 314 -1.05 -12.02 -14.89
C SER A 314 -1.25 -10.78 -14.01
N ARG A 315 -0.98 -10.92 -12.70
CA ARG A 315 -1.12 -9.87 -11.68
C ARG A 315 0.00 -8.83 -11.68
N VAL A 316 1.19 -9.21 -12.17
CA VAL A 316 2.43 -8.42 -12.12
C VAL A 316 2.30 -7.00 -12.68
N PRO A 317 1.66 -6.77 -13.84
CA PRO A 317 1.63 -5.43 -14.43
C PRO A 317 0.99 -4.38 -13.51
N LEU A 318 -0.07 -4.74 -12.77
CA LEU A 318 -0.67 -3.86 -11.75
C LEU A 318 0.31 -3.59 -10.60
N ARG A 319 0.92 -4.65 -10.05
CA ARG A 319 1.84 -4.56 -8.91
C ARG A 319 3.06 -3.67 -9.20
N VAL A 320 3.54 -3.70 -10.45
CA VAL A 320 4.66 -2.88 -10.92
C VAL A 320 4.22 -1.43 -11.20
N VAL A 321 3.12 -1.19 -11.93
CA VAL A 321 2.72 0.18 -12.31
C VAL A 321 2.34 1.01 -11.10
N MET A 322 1.80 0.38 -10.06
CA MET A 322 1.45 1.06 -8.81
C MET A 322 2.66 1.69 -8.11
N ASP A 323 3.87 1.13 -8.24
CA ASP A 323 5.06 1.74 -7.64
C ASP A 323 5.44 3.04 -8.34
N TYR A 324 5.35 3.08 -9.67
CA TYR A 324 5.51 4.32 -10.41
C TYR A 324 4.41 5.33 -10.07
N ALA A 325 3.16 4.89 -10.01
CA ALA A 325 2.03 5.76 -9.71
C ALA A 325 2.10 6.41 -8.31
N LEU A 326 2.42 5.62 -7.29
CA LEU A 326 2.37 6.06 -5.89
C LEU A 326 3.69 6.65 -5.40
N TYR A 327 4.82 6.20 -5.96
CA TYR A 327 6.17 6.53 -5.48
C TYR A 327 7.11 7.09 -6.56
N GLY A 328 6.71 7.10 -7.83
CA GLY A 328 7.50 7.70 -8.91
C GLY A 328 8.71 6.87 -9.36
N ASP A 329 8.82 5.60 -8.97
CA ASP A 329 9.97 4.75 -9.36
C ASP A 329 9.96 4.48 -10.86
N THR A 330 10.94 5.05 -11.56
CA THR A 330 11.04 4.96 -13.02
C THR A 330 11.39 3.56 -13.53
N ARG A 331 11.86 2.65 -12.67
CA ARG A 331 12.10 1.24 -13.05
C ARG A 331 10.77 0.54 -13.31
N GLY A 332 9.76 0.78 -12.46
CA GLY A 332 8.39 0.30 -12.69
C GLY A 332 7.79 0.86 -13.97
N LYS A 333 8.03 2.15 -14.26
CA LYS A 333 7.62 2.78 -15.52
C LYS A 333 8.23 2.08 -16.74
N ALA A 334 9.54 1.82 -16.72
CA ALA A 334 10.24 1.20 -17.85
C ALA A 334 9.72 -0.22 -18.16
N ILE A 335 9.42 -1.01 -17.12
CA ILE A 335 8.81 -2.33 -17.26
C ILE A 335 7.41 -2.23 -17.88
N THR A 336 6.58 -1.33 -17.36
CA THR A 336 5.18 -1.21 -17.76
C THR A 336 5.01 -0.59 -19.15
N ASP A 337 5.86 0.36 -19.54
CA ASP A 337 5.92 0.87 -20.91
C ASP A 337 6.22 -0.25 -21.92
N LYS A 338 7.16 -1.15 -21.59
CA LYS A 338 7.54 -2.28 -22.45
C LYS A 338 6.40 -3.29 -22.60
N LEU A 339 5.75 -3.65 -21.49
CA LEU A 339 4.56 -4.53 -21.48
C LEU A 339 3.43 -3.93 -22.31
N ALA A 340 3.10 -2.64 -22.07
CA ALA A 340 2.03 -1.93 -22.76
C ALA A 340 2.28 -1.82 -24.27
N ALA A 341 3.53 -1.51 -24.69
CA ALA A 341 3.89 -1.43 -26.10
C ALA A 341 3.75 -2.80 -26.79
N TRP A 342 4.23 -3.87 -26.16
CA TRP A 342 4.10 -5.22 -26.69
C TRP A 342 2.65 -5.65 -26.84
N ILE A 343 1.83 -5.55 -25.78
CA ILE A 343 0.46 -6.07 -25.82
C ILE A 343 -0.43 -5.28 -26.78
N GLN A 344 -0.26 -3.95 -26.86
CA GLN A 344 -1.00 -3.13 -27.83
C GLN A 344 -0.65 -3.55 -29.26
N SER A 345 0.63 -3.77 -29.56
CA SER A 345 1.06 -4.28 -30.87
C SER A 345 0.48 -5.68 -31.15
N LYS A 346 0.56 -6.59 -30.17
CA LYS A 346 0.08 -7.98 -30.29
C LYS A 346 -1.42 -8.08 -30.57
N THR A 347 -2.21 -7.18 -30.01
CA THR A 347 -3.68 -7.21 -30.06
C THR A 347 -4.28 -6.23 -31.05
N GLY A 348 -3.45 -5.43 -31.73
CA GLY A 348 -3.92 -4.31 -32.55
C GLY A 348 -4.66 -3.24 -31.73
N GLY A 349 -4.29 -3.08 -30.45
CA GLY A 349 -4.93 -2.14 -29.52
C GLY A 349 -6.30 -2.57 -28.99
N SER A 350 -6.70 -3.83 -29.16
CA SER A 350 -7.98 -4.36 -28.69
C SER A 350 -7.83 -5.17 -27.39
N PRO A 351 -8.41 -4.72 -26.25
CA PRO A 351 -8.40 -5.50 -25.01
C PRO A 351 -9.00 -6.90 -25.14
N ALA A 352 -10.04 -7.08 -25.97
CA ALA A 352 -10.63 -8.39 -26.26
C ALA A 352 -9.69 -9.34 -27.04
N GLY A 353 -8.59 -8.82 -27.59
CA GLY A 353 -7.53 -9.60 -28.21
C GLY A 353 -6.54 -10.21 -27.21
N ILE A 354 -6.55 -9.78 -25.94
CA ILE A 354 -5.71 -10.35 -24.89
C ILE A 354 -6.11 -11.81 -24.64
N LYS A 355 -5.13 -12.66 -24.33
CA LYS A 355 -5.29 -14.10 -24.10
C LYS A 355 -4.94 -14.45 -22.67
N ASN A 356 -5.61 -15.46 -22.12
CA ASN A 356 -5.39 -16.04 -20.80
C ASN A 356 -4.10 -16.89 -20.71
N GLY A 357 -2.98 -16.36 -21.22
CA GLY A 357 -1.67 -17.01 -21.13
C GLY A 357 -0.77 -16.76 -22.33
N TYR A 358 0.50 -16.46 -22.07
CA TYR A 358 1.52 -16.23 -23.09
C TYR A 358 2.85 -16.88 -22.74
N LYS A 359 3.52 -17.42 -23.75
CA LYS A 359 4.96 -17.68 -23.66
C LYS A 359 5.71 -16.35 -23.51
N LEU A 360 6.92 -16.42 -22.95
CA LEU A 360 7.74 -15.22 -22.70
C LEU A 360 8.15 -14.48 -23.99
N ASP A 361 8.15 -15.17 -25.14
CA ASP A 361 8.34 -14.57 -26.47
C ASP A 361 7.10 -13.84 -27.02
N GLY A 362 5.96 -13.92 -26.32
CA GLY A 362 4.69 -13.29 -26.69
C GLY A 362 3.75 -14.15 -27.54
N SER A 363 4.09 -15.43 -27.77
CA SER A 363 3.18 -16.40 -28.38
C SER A 363 2.04 -16.74 -27.42
N ALA A 364 0.80 -16.72 -27.88
CA ALA A 364 -0.35 -17.06 -27.04
C ALA A 364 -0.34 -18.57 -26.73
N VAL A 365 -0.73 -18.91 -25.50
CA VAL A 365 -1.05 -20.28 -25.06
C VAL A 365 -2.53 -20.40 -24.69
N GLY A 366 -3.08 -19.33 -24.12
CA GLY A 366 -4.52 -19.17 -23.94
C GLY A 366 -5.24 -18.79 -25.24
N ASP A 367 -6.56 -18.96 -25.25
CA ASP A 367 -7.44 -18.79 -26.42
C ASP A 367 -8.54 -17.75 -26.23
N TYR A 368 -8.83 -17.31 -25.00
CA TYR A 368 -9.85 -16.29 -24.70
C TYR A 368 -9.33 -15.14 -23.84
N ALA A 369 -10.07 -14.02 -23.82
CA ALA A 369 -9.77 -12.86 -22.98
C ALA A 369 -10.47 -13.01 -21.62
N THR A 370 -9.75 -12.73 -20.54
CA THR A 370 -10.24 -12.78 -19.17
C THR A 370 -9.69 -11.59 -18.39
N ALA A 371 -10.49 -11.06 -17.46
CA ALA A 371 -10.19 -9.80 -16.81
C ALA A 371 -8.86 -9.82 -16.03
N VAL A 372 -8.48 -10.95 -15.43
CA VAL A 372 -7.23 -11.03 -14.65
C VAL A 372 -5.96 -10.87 -15.50
N PHE A 373 -6.02 -11.16 -16.81
CA PHE A 373 -4.93 -10.87 -17.75
C PHE A 373 -5.06 -9.50 -18.38
N ALA A 374 -6.28 -9.11 -18.77
CA ALA A 374 -6.51 -7.90 -19.51
C ALA A 374 -6.36 -6.63 -18.65
N ALA A 375 -7.00 -6.60 -17.48
CA ALA A 375 -7.04 -5.42 -16.63
C ALA A 375 -5.64 -4.96 -16.17
N PRO A 376 -4.73 -5.85 -15.72
CA PRO A 376 -3.37 -5.43 -15.35
C PRO A 376 -2.56 -4.89 -16.54
N LEU A 377 -2.68 -5.48 -17.72
CA LEU A 377 -2.01 -4.99 -18.93
C LEU A 377 -2.56 -3.65 -19.41
N ILE A 378 -3.84 -3.37 -19.17
CA ILE A 378 -4.44 -2.05 -19.35
C ILE A 378 -3.87 -1.07 -18.31
N SER A 379 -3.79 -1.45 -17.02
CA SER A 379 -3.19 -0.66 -15.95
C SER A 379 -1.75 -0.28 -16.25
N ALA A 380 -0.93 -1.18 -16.78
CA ALA A 380 0.44 -0.87 -17.20
C ALA A 380 0.50 0.23 -18.27
N GLY A 381 -0.50 0.30 -19.16
CA GLY A 381 -0.61 1.34 -20.18
C GLY A 381 -0.80 2.75 -19.60
N THR A 382 -1.29 2.89 -18.37
CA THR A 382 -1.57 4.19 -17.75
C THR A 382 -0.31 5.03 -17.47
N ALA A 383 0.87 4.42 -17.46
CA ALA A 383 2.14 5.10 -17.21
C ALA A 383 2.64 6.01 -18.36
N SER A 384 1.90 6.10 -19.46
CA SER A 384 2.25 6.93 -20.61
C SER A 384 1.01 7.51 -21.28
N SER A 385 1.01 8.84 -21.48
CA SER A 385 -0.08 9.54 -22.18
C SER A 385 -0.25 9.10 -23.63
N ALA A 386 0.77 8.48 -24.25
CA ALA A 386 0.68 7.92 -25.60
C ALA A 386 -0.35 6.77 -25.69
N ASN A 387 -0.69 6.14 -24.57
CA ASN A 387 -1.59 4.99 -24.51
C ASN A 387 -3.06 5.37 -24.23
N GLN A 388 -3.45 6.64 -24.38
CA GLN A 388 -4.79 7.10 -23.98
C GLN A 388 -5.93 6.33 -24.66
N ALA A 389 -5.81 6.03 -25.96
CA ALA A 389 -6.81 5.24 -26.68
C ALA A 389 -6.91 3.81 -26.15
N TRP A 390 -5.78 3.19 -25.80
CA TRP A 390 -5.72 1.86 -25.19
C TRP A 390 -6.37 1.84 -23.80
N VAL A 391 -6.05 2.82 -22.94
CA VAL A 391 -6.64 2.94 -21.60
C VAL A 391 -8.15 3.17 -21.68
N ASN A 392 -8.61 3.99 -22.64
CA ASN A 392 -10.03 4.21 -22.89
C ASN A 392 -10.74 2.91 -23.29
N ALA A 393 -10.24 2.22 -24.32
CA ALA A 393 -10.81 0.95 -24.78
C ALA A 393 -10.79 -0.13 -23.69
N GLY A 394 -9.72 -0.15 -22.89
CA GLY A 394 -9.58 -1.05 -21.75
C GLY A 394 -10.64 -0.82 -20.69
N TRP A 395 -10.90 0.44 -20.33
CA TRP A 395 -11.95 0.80 -19.38
C TRP A 395 -13.33 0.34 -19.86
N ASP A 396 -13.70 0.65 -21.11
CA ASP A 396 -14.97 0.22 -21.71
C ASP A 396 -15.16 -1.30 -21.66
N TRP A 397 -14.08 -2.05 -21.88
CA TRP A 397 -14.11 -3.50 -21.81
C TRP A 397 -14.25 -3.99 -20.35
N MET A 398 -13.43 -3.47 -19.43
CA MET A 398 -13.34 -3.91 -18.04
C MET A 398 -14.65 -3.75 -17.25
N ILE A 399 -15.37 -2.65 -17.41
CA ILE A 399 -16.58 -2.35 -16.62
C ILE A 399 -17.74 -3.33 -16.86
N HIS A 400 -17.67 -4.11 -17.94
CA HIS A 400 -18.68 -5.10 -18.31
C HIS A 400 -18.26 -6.55 -18.06
N GLN A 401 -17.01 -6.79 -17.65
CA GLN A 401 -16.56 -8.16 -17.38
C GLN A 401 -17.10 -8.63 -16.04
N LYS A 402 -17.70 -9.81 -16.02
CA LYS A 402 -18.18 -10.50 -14.81
C LYS A 402 -18.02 -12.00 -15.05
N GLU A 403 -17.02 -12.59 -14.40
CA GLU A 403 -16.51 -13.93 -14.67
C GLU A 403 -16.57 -14.77 -13.37
N ASP A 404 -15.41 -15.08 -12.81
CA ASP A 404 -15.19 -15.84 -11.58
C ASP A 404 -14.54 -14.99 -10.48
N TYR A 405 -14.28 -15.61 -9.32
CA TYR A 405 -13.68 -14.94 -8.17
C TYR A 405 -12.39 -14.21 -8.54
N PHE A 406 -11.48 -14.88 -9.25
CA PHE A 406 -10.13 -14.37 -9.45
C PHE A 406 -10.16 -13.18 -10.40
N SER A 407 -10.82 -13.35 -11.56
CA SER A 407 -10.97 -12.30 -12.55
C SER A 407 -11.79 -11.11 -12.06
N ASP A 408 -12.91 -11.35 -11.37
CA ASP A 408 -13.74 -10.25 -10.89
C ASP A 408 -13.06 -9.44 -9.79
N THR A 409 -12.39 -10.13 -8.85
CA THR A 409 -11.72 -9.48 -7.73
C THR A 409 -10.55 -8.64 -8.22
N TYR A 410 -9.71 -9.21 -9.10
CA TYR A 410 -8.56 -8.48 -9.61
C TYR A 410 -8.97 -7.38 -10.60
N ASN A 411 -10.06 -7.54 -11.36
CA ASN A 411 -10.62 -6.47 -12.19
C ASN A 411 -11.05 -5.27 -11.33
N LEU A 412 -11.76 -5.51 -10.22
CA LEU A 412 -12.18 -4.44 -9.31
C LEU A 412 -10.98 -3.69 -8.71
N LEU A 413 -9.91 -4.39 -8.32
CA LEU A 413 -8.65 -3.78 -7.87
C LEU A 413 -8.03 -2.87 -8.95
N ASN A 414 -8.03 -3.31 -10.22
CA ASN A 414 -7.56 -2.49 -11.33
C ASN A 414 -8.49 -1.29 -11.58
N MET A 415 -9.81 -1.46 -11.51
CA MET A 415 -10.77 -0.36 -11.67
C MET A 415 -10.61 0.71 -10.56
N LEU A 416 -10.35 0.29 -9.32
CA LEU A 416 -10.00 1.18 -8.21
C LEU A 416 -8.72 1.97 -8.53
N PHE A 417 -7.68 1.33 -9.06
CA PHE A 417 -6.45 2.00 -9.49
C PHE A 417 -6.69 2.98 -10.67
N LEU A 418 -7.26 2.52 -11.79
CA LEU A 418 -7.48 3.34 -13.01
C LEU A 418 -8.34 4.59 -12.74
N SER A 419 -9.33 4.48 -11.86
CA SER A 419 -10.20 5.60 -11.50
C SER A 419 -9.54 6.58 -10.51
N GLY A 420 -8.36 6.24 -9.98
CA GLY A 420 -7.67 6.99 -8.92
C GLY A 420 -8.30 6.80 -7.53
N ASN A 421 -9.03 5.72 -7.31
CA ASN A 421 -9.63 5.42 -6.01
C ASN A 421 -8.78 4.48 -5.14
N TRP A 422 -7.60 4.07 -5.63
CA TRP A 422 -6.56 3.43 -4.80
C TRP A 422 -5.55 4.47 -4.32
N TRP A 423 -5.89 5.18 -3.26
CA TRP A 423 -5.03 6.23 -2.69
C TRP A 423 -3.74 5.65 -2.05
N LYS A 424 -2.67 6.45 -2.03
CA LYS A 424 -1.43 6.12 -1.31
C LYS A 424 -1.71 6.19 0.20
N PRO A 425 -1.48 5.13 1.00
CA PRO A 425 -1.49 5.27 2.45
C PRO A 425 -0.37 6.23 2.87
N GLU A 426 -0.67 7.15 3.77
CA GLU A 426 0.34 8.06 4.27
C GLU A 426 1.26 7.29 5.24
N ALA A 427 2.57 7.52 5.11
CA ALA A 427 3.56 7.18 6.13
C ALA A 427 3.12 7.79 7.46
N GLN A 428 3.52 7.20 8.58
CA GLN A 428 3.08 7.62 9.92
C GLN A 428 2.88 9.15 10.03
N THR A 429 1.63 9.60 10.04
CA THR A 429 1.27 10.75 10.83
C THR A 429 1.18 10.25 12.26
N VAL A 430 2.36 10.12 12.88
CA VAL A 430 2.48 10.54 14.28
C VAL A 430 1.77 11.90 14.34
N PRO A 431 0.87 12.15 15.32
CA PRO A 431 0.20 13.46 15.45
C PRO A 431 1.24 14.54 15.18
N PRO A 432 0.91 15.52 14.32
CA PRO A 432 1.82 16.17 13.38
C PRO A 432 3.25 16.08 13.88
N SER A 433 4.11 15.29 13.20
CA SER A 433 5.53 15.17 13.57
C SER A 433 6.01 16.55 13.94
N THR A 434 6.36 16.72 15.21
CA THR A 434 6.75 18.03 15.71
C THR A 434 7.91 18.46 14.79
N PRO A 435 7.77 19.55 14.02
CA PRO A 435 8.69 19.84 12.92
C PRO A 435 10.16 19.70 13.34
N ASN A 436 11.00 19.05 12.51
CA ASN A 436 12.45 19.05 12.76
C ASN A 436 12.96 20.48 12.55
N LEU A 437 13.12 21.20 13.64
CA LEU A 437 13.54 22.60 13.67
C LEU A 437 15.01 22.76 13.27
N ALA A 438 15.82 21.70 13.33
CA ALA A 438 17.23 21.70 12.96
C ALA A 438 17.47 21.52 11.46
N LEU A 439 16.48 21.02 10.70
CA LEU A 439 16.64 20.74 9.28
C LEU A 439 17.08 21.97 8.49
N ASN A 440 18.21 21.83 7.78
CA ASN A 440 18.89 22.85 6.98
C ASN A 440 19.24 24.13 7.76
N LYS A 441 19.44 24.02 9.08
CA LYS A 441 19.88 25.14 9.92
C LYS A 441 21.40 25.25 10.00
N PRO A 442 21.93 26.45 10.30
CA PRO A 442 23.34 26.60 10.60
C PRO A 442 23.74 25.71 11.78
N ALA A 443 24.75 24.88 11.57
CA ALA A 443 25.35 24.04 12.60
C ALA A 443 26.84 24.35 12.73
N VAL A 444 27.35 24.25 13.96
CA VAL A 444 28.76 24.52 14.31
C VAL A 444 29.24 23.39 15.20
N SER A 445 30.47 22.95 14.99
CA SER A 445 31.11 21.91 15.80
C SER A 445 32.44 22.38 16.36
N SER A 446 32.92 21.69 17.39
CA SER A 446 34.25 21.88 17.97
C SER A 446 35.38 21.53 17.00
N SER A 447 35.17 20.53 16.16
CA SER A 447 36.13 20.07 15.16
C SER A 447 35.44 19.32 14.02
N VAL A 448 36.23 18.95 13.00
CA VAL A 448 35.83 18.09 11.89
C VAL A 448 36.93 17.04 11.63
N GLU A 449 36.53 15.81 11.29
CA GLU A 449 37.43 14.71 10.90
C GLU A 449 38.21 15.07 9.62
N GLY A 450 37.54 15.72 8.67
CA GLY A 450 38.09 16.14 7.38
C GLY A 450 37.06 16.83 6.49
N VAL A 451 37.45 17.14 5.25
CA VAL A 451 36.55 17.72 4.24
C VAL A 451 35.42 16.74 3.93
N GLY A 452 34.18 17.20 3.95
CA GLY A 452 32.98 16.37 3.75
C GLY A 452 32.35 15.83 5.04
N PHE A 453 32.91 16.17 6.21
CA PHE A 453 32.38 15.80 7.53
C PHE A 453 31.98 17.03 8.36
N GLU A 454 31.66 18.14 7.69
CA GLU A 454 31.26 19.39 8.32
C GLU A 454 29.93 19.24 9.09
N PRO A 455 29.67 20.05 10.14
CA PRO A 455 28.46 19.96 10.96
C PRO A 455 27.14 20.07 10.18
N ALA A 456 27.15 20.71 9.01
CA ALA A 456 25.98 20.81 8.14
C ALA A 456 25.48 19.44 7.63
N GLN A 457 26.36 18.44 7.56
CA GLN A 457 26.03 17.09 7.11
C GLN A 457 25.17 16.30 8.11
N ALA A 458 25.04 16.76 9.36
CA ALA A 458 24.20 16.12 10.37
C ALA A 458 22.83 16.80 10.53
N VAL A 459 22.49 17.76 9.66
CA VAL A 459 21.22 18.50 9.75
C VAL A 459 20.60 18.71 8.37
N ASP A 460 21.02 17.95 7.36
CA ASP A 460 20.57 18.12 5.96
C ASP A 460 19.43 17.18 5.56
N GLY A 461 19.04 16.24 6.43
CA GLY A 461 17.99 15.26 6.20
C GLY A 461 18.45 14.07 5.35
N ASN A 462 19.75 13.94 5.09
CA ASN A 462 20.33 12.88 4.29
C ASN A 462 21.11 11.90 5.17
N GLN A 463 20.51 10.73 5.40
CA GLN A 463 21.10 9.69 6.24
C GLN A 463 22.37 9.02 5.66
N MET A 464 22.86 9.48 4.51
CA MET A 464 24.11 9.00 3.89
C MET A 464 25.29 9.96 4.12
N THR A 465 25.04 11.16 4.63
CA THR A 465 26.05 12.17 4.99
C THR A 465 26.17 12.26 6.51
N ARG A 466 27.33 12.67 7.03
CA ARG A 466 27.57 12.70 8.48
C ARG A 466 28.48 13.86 8.90
N TRP A 467 28.20 14.46 10.05
CA TRP A 467 29.23 15.19 10.78
C TRP A 467 30.13 14.18 11.49
N ALA A 468 31.42 14.46 11.55
CA ALA A 468 32.31 13.77 12.46
C ALA A 468 33.37 14.65 13.07
N SER A 469 33.62 14.44 14.35
CA SER A 469 34.66 15.14 15.10
C SER A 469 36.04 14.58 14.77
N ARG A 470 37.07 15.32 15.20
CA ARG A 470 38.44 14.83 15.21
C ARG A 470 38.53 13.51 15.99
N GLU A 471 39.18 12.53 15.39
CA GLU A 471 39.48 11.25 16.04
C GLU A 471 40.41 11.41 17.24
N GLY A 472 40.31 10.49 18.21
CA GLY A 472 41.14 10.49 19.41
C GLY A 472 40.93 11.67 20.39
N SER A 473 40.10 12.67 20.08
CA SER A 473 39.78 13.82 20.93
C SER A 473 38.47 13.69 21.71
N ASP A 474 38.50 14.07 23.01
CA ASP A 474 37.37 14.27 23.93
C ASP A 474 37.65 15.51 24.80
N PRO A 475 36.64 16.32 25.18
CA PRO A 475 35.26 16.31 24.70
C PRO A 475 35.13 16.97 23.31
N GLU A 476 34.07 16.62 22.59
CA GLU A 476 33.71 17.26 21.31
C GLU A 476 32.21 17.58 21.30
N TRP A 477 31.79 18.52 20.47
CA TRP A 477 30.40 18.96 20.42
C TRP A 477 29.98 19.42 19.03
N ILE A 478 28.67 19.37 18.81
CA ILE A 478 27.97 20.00 17.68
C ILE A 478 26.74 20.72 18.23
N TYR A 479 26.49 21.93 17.76
CA TYR A 479 25.24 22.64 18.04
C TYR A 479 24.59 23.19 16.77
N VAL A 480 23.28 23.37 16.82
CA VAL A 480 22.45 23.94 15.76
C VAL A 480 21.79 25.25 16.22
N ASP A 481 21.79 26.29 15.36
CA ASP A 481 21.02 27.54 15.55
C ASP A 481 19.65 27.42 14.86
N LEU A 482 18.58 27.34 15.63
CA LEU A 482 17.21 27.25 15.11
C LEU A 482 16.75 28.56 14.43
N GLY A 483 17.52 29.65 14.58
CA GLY A 483 17.33 30.98 14.01
C GLY A 483 16.50 31.92 14.90
N SER A 484 15.77 31.38 15.86
CA SER A 484 15.00 32.10 16.88
C SER A 484 14.72 31.17 18.06
N VAL A 485 14.28 31.72 19.20
CA VAL A 485 13.84 30.89 20.33
C VAL A 485 12.55 30.17 19.96
N ARG A 486 12.57 28.83 20.02
CA ARG A 486 11.46 27.92 19.71
C ARG A 486 11.18 26.99 20.90
N GLN A 487 9.98 26.41 20.94
CA GLN A 487 9.65 25.41 21.96
C GLN A 487 10.03 24.03 21.44
N ILE A 488 11.05 23.41 22.04
CA ILE A 488 11.51 22.08 21.68
C ILE A 488 10.88 21.03 22.62
N THR A 489 10.52 19.88 22.07
CA THR A 489 9.85 18.77 22.78
C THR A 489 10.62 17.46 22.70
N GLY A 490 11.73 17.42 21.97
CA GLY A 490 12.56 16.22 21.88
C GLY A 490 13.74 16.38 20.95
N ILE A 491 14.68 15.45 21.06
CA ILE A 491 15.87 15.34 20.22
C ILE A 491 15.94 13.93 19.66
N LYS A 492 16.36 13.80 18.40
CA LYS A 492 16.72 12.52 17.81
C LYS A 492 18.15 12.58 17.29
N LEU A 493 19.01 11.69 17.78
CA LEU A 493 20.37 11.54 17.31
C LEU A 493 20.48 10.22 16.54
N ARG A 494 21.00 10.27 15.32
CA ARG A 494 21.34 9.08 14.54
C ARG A 494 22.85 8.98 14.46
N TRP A 495 23.43 8.14 15.31
CA TRP A 495 24.86 7.88 15.34
C TRP A 495 25.29 7.01 14.16
N GLU A 496 26.54 7.20 13.74
CA GLU A 496 27.25 6.20 12.96
C GLU A 496 27.88 5.15 13.90
N ASP A 497 28.69 4.23 13.38
CA ASP A 497 29.45 3.27 14.21
C ASP A 497 30.33 3.97 15.28
N ALA A 498 30.76 5.21 15.05
CA ALA A 498 31.42 6.07 16.04
C ALA A 498 30.42 6.94 16.83
N TYR A 499 30.26 6.65 18.13
CA TYR A 499 29.23 7.26 18.98
C TYR A 499 29.74 7.71 20.37
N ALA A 500 28.91 8.44 21.10
CA ALA A 500 29.15 8.80 22.49
C ALA A 500 28.59 7.76 23.47
N THR A 501 29.41 7.26 24.40
CA THR A 501 28.90 6.47 25.54
C THR A 501 28.52 7.37 26.72
N GLN A 502 29.12 8.56 26.85
CA GLN A 502 28.64 9.61 27.75
C GLN A 502 28.46 10.91 27.00
N TYR A 503 27.28 11.54 27.09
CA TYR A 503 27.01 12.82 26.46
C TYR A 503 25.89 13.59 27.16
N LYS A 504 25.77 14.87 26.83
CA LYS A 504 24.67 15.74 27.25
C LYS A 504 23.96 16.35 26.07
N ILE A 505 22.66 16.59 26.23
CA ILE A 505 21.96 17.58 25.42
C ILE A 505 21.86 18.86 26.22
N GLN A 506 22.23 19.96 25.58
CA GLN A 506 22.21 21.29 26.17
C GLN A 506 21.44 22.27 25.30
N VAL A 507 20.81 23.25 25.93
CA VAL A 507 20.07 24.31 25.24
C VAL A 507 20.56 25.69 25.66
N SER A 508 20.43 26.67 24.77
CA SER A 508 20.65 28.09 25.06
C SER A 508 19.58 28.94 24.38
N THR A 509 19.18 30.04 25.03
CA THR A 509 18.29 31.07 24.49
C THR A 509 19.04 32.38 24.21
N ASP A 510 20.38 32.35 24.24
CA ASP A 510 21.20 33.54 23.99
C ASP A 510 20.90 34.14 22.60
N ASN A 511 21.21 35.42 22.46
CA ASN A 511 21.07 36.14 21.20
C ASN A 511 22.45 36.51 20.68
N GLY A 512 22.88 35.89 19.58
CA GLY A 512 24.28 35.93 19.13
C GLY A 512 24.97 34.60 19.44
N ASP A 513 26.25 34.61 19.79
CA ASP A 513 26.96 33.36 20.08
C ASP A 513 26.45 32.72 21.39
N PRO A 514 26.26 31.39 21.45
CA PRO A 514 25.73 30.73 22.64
C PRO A 514 26.82 30.51 23.71
N GLU A 515 26.82 31.36 24.74
CA GLU A 515 27.78 31.30 25.85
C GLU A 515 27.19 30.57 27.07
N HIS A 516 25.87 30.64 27.28
CA HIS A 516 25.18 30.08 28.43
C HIS A 516 24.37 28.83 28.05
N TRP A 517 24.80 27.68 28.56
CA TRP A 517 24.19 26.38 28.25
C TRP A 517 23.51 25.77 29.47
N THR A 518 22.32 25.21 29.28
CA THR A 518 21.59 24.45 30.30
C THR A 518 21.47 22.99 29.89
N ASP A 519 21.86 22.08 30.76
CA ASP A 519 21.71 20.64 30.54
C ASP A 519 20.22 20.26 30.62
N VAL A 520 19.70 19.61 29.57
CA VAL A 520 18.32 19.10 29.52
C VAL A 520 18.24 17.58 29.47
N TYR A 521 19.35 16.91 29.16
CA TYR A 521 19.49 15.46 29.19
C TYR A 521 20.94 15.07 29.43
N THR A 522 21.17 13.91 30.05
CA THR A 522 22.51 13.33 30.26
C THR A 522 22.42 11.81 30.07
N ALA A 523 23.25 11.29 29.17
CA ALA A 523 23.49 9.86 29.00
C ALA A 523 24.83 9.49 29.64
N THR A 524 24.86 8.38 30.37
CA THR A 524 26.07 7.86 31.05
C THR A 524 26.52 6.49 30.52
N SER A 525 25.76 5.89 29.61
CA SER A 525 26.03 4.55 29.05
C SER A 525 25.34 4.37 27.69
N GLY A 526 25.57 5.30 26.77
CA GLY A 526 25.09 5.21 25.39
C GLY A 526 25.72 4.04 24.63
N ASP A 527 24.95 3.47 23.70
CA ASP A 527 25.27 2.28 22.91
C ASP A 527 25.32 2.55 21.39
N GLY A 528 25.12 3.80 20.98
CA GLY A 528 25.13 4.23 19.57
C GLY A 528 23.78 4.03 18.90
N GLY A 529 23.76 3.84 17.58
CA GLY A 529 22.52 3.66 16.84
C GLY A 529 21.63 4.91 16.85
N VAL A 530 20.35 4.77 17.21
CA VAL A 530 19.38 5.87 17.21
C VAL A 530 18.90 6.16 18.62
N ASP A 531 19.17 7.37 19.10
CA ASP A 531 18.65 7.87 20.36
C ASP A 531 17.43 8.76 20.13
N GLU A 532 16.31 8.44 20.75
CA GLU A 532 15.13 9.29 20.83
C GLU A 532 14.95 9.82 22.25
N ILE A 533 15.13 11.11 22.42
CA ILE A 533 15.20 11.79 23.72
C ILE A 533 13.99 12.71 23.85
N PRO A 534 12.87 12.25 24.44
CA PRO A 534 11.73 13.12 24.72
C PRO A 534 12.09 14.15 25.80
N LEU A 535 11.61 15.38 25.61
CA LEU A 535 11.82 16.48 26.56
C LEU A 535 10.48 17.11 26.93
N ASP A 536 10.33 17.50 28.20
CA ASP A 536 9.32 18.51 28.54
C ASP A 536 9.61 19.78 27.74
N SER A 537 8.57 20.44 27.20
CA SER A 537 8.71 21.64 26.37
C SER A 537 9.72 22.64 26.95
N LYS A 538 10.82 22.89 26.24
CA LYS A 538 11.86 23.86 26.62
C LYS A 538 12.00 24.96 25.57
N PRO A 539 12.19 26.24 25.96
CA PRO A 539 12.61 27.27 25.03
C PRO A 539 14.08 27.06 24.66
N ALA A 540 14.40 27.06 23.36
CA ALA A 540 15.77 26.99 22.87
C ALA A 540 15.91 27.76 21.55
N ARG A 541 17.00 28.49 21.39
CA ARG A 541 17.50 28.93 20.08
C ARG A 541 18.64 28.05 19.60
N TYR A 542 19.52 27.67 20.53
CA TYR A 542 20.63 26.76 20.25
C TYR A 542 20.41 25.44 20.97
N VAL A 543 20.72 24.34 20.29
CA VAL A 543 20.69 22.99 20.86
C VAL A 543 22.01 22.30 20.57
N ARG A 544 22.64 21.73 21.59
CA ARG A 544 23.99 21.14 21.52
C ARG A 544 23.99 19.69 21.99
N MET A 545 24.62 18.82 21.21
CA MET A 545 25.14 17.55 21.69
C MET A 545 26.57 17.79 22.17
N TYR A 546 26.83 17.52 23.45
CA TYR A 546 28.14 17.63 24.08
C TYR A 546 28.64 16.24 24.48
N GLY A 547 29.55 15.68 23.68
CA GLY A 547 30.17 14.38 23.90
C GLY A 547 31.24 14.47 25.00
N ILE A 548 31.11 13.60 26.00
CA ILE A 548 32.00 13.54 27.17
C ILE A 548 32.99 12.38 27.01
N GLU A 549 32.48 11.20 26.66
CA GLU A 549 33.27 9.99 26.44
C GLU A 549 32.74 9.22 25.23
N ARG A 550 33.65 8.77 24.36
CA ARG A 550 33.31 7.98 23.17
C ARG A 550 33.15 6.51 23.49
N GLY A 551 32.29 5.84 22.72
CA GLY A 551 32.14 4.39 22.75
C GLY A 551 33.19 3.63 21.92
N THR A 552 33.92 4.32 21.04
CA THR A 552 34.93 3.73 20.15
C THR A 552 36.25 4.53 20.14
N PRO A 553 37.36 3.98 19.61
CA PRO A 553 38.62 4.73 19.46
C PRO A 553 38.58 5.89 18.45
N TYR A 554 37.50 6.03 17.67
CA TYR A 554 37.32 7.07 16.64
C TYR A 554 36.92 8.42 17.26
N GLY A 555 36.22 9.29 16.52
CA GLY A 555 35.57 10.50 17.03
C GLY A 555 34.12 10.26 17.47
N TYR A 556 33.33 11.33 17.48
CA TYR A 556 31.86 11.28 17.50
C TYR A 556 31.34 11.50 16.09
N SER A 557 30.33 10.76 15.68
CA SER A 557 29.84 10.80 14.30
C SER A 557 28.31 10.69 14.28
N LEU A 558 27.65 11.65 13.63
CA LEU A 558 26.19 11.73 13.53
C LEU A 558 25.78 11.82 12.07
N TYR A 559 24.95 10.88 11.64
CA TYR A 559 24.21 10.97 10.38
C TYR A 559 23.16 12.08 10.45
N GLU A 560 22.43 12.18 11.57
CA GLU A 560 21.42 13.24 11.77
C GLU A 560 21.33 13.68 13.24
N PHE A 561 21.07 14.97 13.42
CA PHE A 561 20.76 15.65 14.67
C PHE A 561 19.46 16.44 14.50
N GLU A 562 18.35 15.80 14.86
CA GLU A 562 17.02 16.34 14.67
C GLU A 562 16.50 16.97 15.98
N VAL A 563 15.81 18.11 15.86
CA VAL A 563 15.21 18.82 17.00
C VAL A 563 13.70 18.93 16.77
N ALA A 564 12.91 18.20 17.56
CA ALA A 564 11.46 18.25 17.50
C ALA A 564 10.93 19.49 18.24
N GLY A 565 10.10 20.33 17.60
CA GLY A 565 9.52 21.52 18.28
C GLY A 565 8.56 22.37 17.45
N GLN A 566 7.98 23.40 18.08
CA GLN A 566 7.06 24.38 17.47
C GLN A 566 7.56 25.80 17.52
#